data_AF-A0A3B0BZJ5-F1
#
_entry.id   AF-A0A3B0BZJ5-F1
#
_cell.length_a   1.000
_cell.length_b   1.000
_cell.length_c   1.000
_cell.angle_alpha   90.00
_cell.angle_beta   90.00
_cell.angle_gamma   90.00
#
_symmetry.space_group_name_H-M   'P 1'
#
loop_
_entity.id
_entity.type
_entity.pdbx_description
1 polymer ?
#
loop_
_entity_poly.entity_id
_entity_poly.type
_entity_poly.pdbx_seq_one_letter_code
_entity_poly.pdbx_strand_id
1 'polypeptide(L)' 'MLRWTVTFIILAIIAGVFGFGGIAAGAASIAKILFFIFIILFVVSLIRGRKKI' A
#
# COMPACT_ATOMS: atom_id res chain seq x y z
N MET A 1 1.34 10.43 -26.74
CA MET A 1 0.79 10.04 -25.43
C MET A 1 -0.07 8.78 -25.50
N LEU A 2 -1.11 8.74 -26.36
CA LEU A 2 -2.01 7.58 -26.48
C LEU A 2 -1.30 6.23 -26.71
N ARG A 3 -0.28 6.18 -27.58
CA ARG A 3 0.54 4.98 -27.82
C ARG A 3 1.25 4.48 -26.55
N TRP A 4 1.84 5.38 -25.77
CA TRP A 4 2.54 5.02 -24.53
C TRP A 4 1.57 4.50 -23.47
N THR A 5 0.42 5.15 -23.29
CA THR A 5 -0.62 4.71 -22.35
C THR A 5 -1.09 3.28 -22.67
N VAL A 6 -1.34 2.98 -23.95
CA VAL A 6 -1.74 1.63 -24.37
C VAL A 6 -0.65 0.60 -24.06
N THR A 7 0.62 0.93 -24.32
CA THR A 7 1.75 0.04 -23.99
C THR A 7 1.85 -0.24 -22.49
N PHE A 8 1.67 0.79 -21.64
CA PHE A 8 1.71 0.62 -20.18
C PHE A 8 0.54 -0.22 -19.65
N ILE A 9 -0.66 -0.07 -20.22
CA ILE A 9 -1.82 -0.89 -19.86
C ILE A 9 -1.55 -2.36 -20.16
N ILE A 10 -1.01 -2.67 -21.34
CA ILE A 10 -0.67 -4.04 -21.74
C ILE A 10 0.40 -4.62 -20.81
N LEU A 11 1.45 -3.84 -20.53
CA LEU A 11 2.51 -4.20 -19.58
C LEU A 11 1.96 -4.51 -18.19
N ALA A 12 1.03 -3.70 -17.66
CA ALA A 12 0.44 -3.87 -16.35
C ALA A 12 -0.41 -5.15 -16.26
N ILE A 13 -1.15 -5.50 -17.33
CA ILE A 13 -1.94 -6.73 -17.39
C ILE A 13 -1.03 -7.96 -17.46
N ILE A 14 -0.03 -7.94 -18.34
CA ILE A 14 0.97 -9.01 -18.46
C ILE A 14 1.66 -9.21 -17.11
N ALA A 15 2.18 -8.14 -16.52
CA ALA A 15 2.72 -8.13 -15.16
C ALA A 15 1.75 -8.80 -14.17
N GLY A 16 0.51 -8.32 -14.07
CA GLY A 16 -0.50 -8.86 -13.16
C GLY A 16 -0.72 -10.37 -13.30
N VAL A 17 -0.81 -10.88 -14.54
CA VAL A 17 -1.05 -12.30 -14.83
C VAL A 17 0.20 -13.16 -14.57
N PHE A 18 1.39 -12.67 -14.90
CA PHE A 18 2.63 -13.46 -14.87
C PHE A 18 3.30 -13.60 -13.50
N GLY A 19 2.77 -13.01 -12.43
CA GLY A 19 3.26 -13.36 -11.08
C GLY A 19 3.40 -12.24 -10.06
N PHE A 20 2.80 -11.07 -10.30
CA PHE A 20 2.75 -10.04 -9.25
C PHE A 20 2.00 -10.51 -7.99
N GLY A 21 1.25 -11.62 -8.04
CA GLY A 21 0.62 -12.23 -6.86
C GLY A 21 1.59 -12.61 -5.74
N GLY A 22 2.79 -13.11 -6.05
CA GLY A 22 3.78 -13.47 -5.03
C GLY A 22 4.39 -12.26 -4.33
N ILE A 23 4.71 -11.22 -5.11
CA ILE A 23 5.19 -9.92 -4.59
C ILE A 23 4.07 -9.21 -3.83
N ALA A 24 2.83 -9.28 -4.32
CA ALA A 24 1.66 -8.73 -3.65
C ALA A 24 1.41 -9.39 -2.29
N ALA A 25 1.61 -10.70 -2.17
CA ALA A 25 1.51 -11.41 -0.89
C ALA A 25 2.58 -10.95 0.13
N GLY A 26 3.82 -10.74 -0.32
CA GLY A 26 4.89 -10.17 0.50
C GLY A 26 4.65 -8.70 0.87
N ALA A 27 4.18 -7.89 -0.08
CA ALA A 27 3.81 -6.50 0.18
C ALA A 27 2.62 -6.42 1.16
N ALA A 28 1.66 -7.34 1.07
CA ALA A 28 0.51 -7.40 1.96
C ALA A 28 0.91 -7.73 3.41
N SER A 29 1.92 -8.57 3.64
CA SER A 29 2.41 -8.85 5.00
C SER A 29 3.09 -7.62 5.62
N ILE A 30 3.92 -6.92 4.85
CA ILE A 30 4.57 -5.67 5.30
C ILE A 30 3.52 -4.59 5.57
N ALA A 31 2.52 -4.44 4.70
CA ALA A 31 1.43 -3.49 4.87
C ALA A 31 0.64 -3.73 6.16
N LYS A 32 0.40 -4.99 6.56
CA LYS A 32 -0.25 -5.32 7.83
C LYS A 32 0.55 -4.80 9.03
N ILE A 33 1.87 -4.98 9.03
CA ILE A 33 2.74 -4.50 10.12
C ILE A 33 2.66 -2.98 10.23
N LEU A 34 2.78 -2.27 9.10
CA LEU A 34 2.68 -0.81 9.06
C LEU A 34 1.30 -0.30 9.52
N PHE A 35 0.23 -1.01 9.18
CA PHE A 35 -1.13 -0.67 9.61
C PHE A 35 -1.26 -0.74 11.14
N PHE A 36 -0.72 -1.78 11.78
CA PHE A 36 -0.73 -1.89 13.24
C PHE A 36 0.10 -0.79 13.91
N ILE A 37 1.29 -0.48 13.38
CA ILE A 37 2.12 0.64 13.86
C ILE A 37 1.34 1.96 13.75
N PHE A 38 0.69 2.19 12.62
CA PHE A 38 -0.13 3.38 12.39
C PHE A 38 -1.27 3.47 13.42
N ILE A 39 -1.97 2.37 13.72
CA ILE A 39 -3.01 2.38 14.76
C ILE A 39 -2.43 2.75 16.13
N ILE A 40 -1.29 2.17 16.52
CA ILE A 40 -0.66 2.51 17.81
C ILE A 40 -0.31 4.00 17.85
N LEU A 41 0.33 4.52 16.80
CA LEU A 41 0.68 5.94 16.71
C LEU A 41 -0.56 6.84 16.67
N PHE A 42 -1.62 6.42 15.98
CA PHE A 42 -2.89 7.13 15.91
C PHE A 42 -3.56 7.21 17.28
N VAL A 43 -3.61 6.11 18.02
CA VAL A 43 -4.15 6.09 19.40
C VAL A 43 -3.30 6.96 20.32
N VAL A 44 -1.98 6.87 20.26
CA VAL A 44 -1.07 7.74 21.03
C VAL A 44 -1.28 9.21 20.67
N SER A 45 -1.43 9.53 19.39
CA SER A 45 -1.70 10.88 18.89
C SER A 45 -3.05 11.40 19.39
N LEU A 46 -4.10 10.58 19.38
CA LEU A 46 -5.42 10.95 19.92
C LEU A 46 -5.37 11.23 21.42
N ILE A 47 -4.68 10.38 22.20
CA ILE A 47 -4.55 10.55 23.65
C ILE A 47 -3.69 11.78 23.99
N ARG A 48 -2.59 12.00 23.26
CA ARG A 48 -1.68 13.14 23.48
C ARG A 48 -2.26 14.45 22.95
N GLY A 49 -3.03 14.40 21.88
CA GLY A 49 -3.79 15.53 21.33
C GLY A 49 -4.90 16.00 22.28
N ARG A 50 -5.54 15.09 23.02
CA ARG A 50 -6.49 15.43 24.09
C ARG A 50 -5.87 16.17 25.28
N LYS A 51 -4.54 16.12 25.47
CA LYS A 51 -3.81 16.79 26.57
C LYS A 51 -3.23 18.15 26.20
N LYS A 52 -3.54 18.70 25.03
CA LYS A 52 -3.22 20.08 24.65
C LYS A 52 -4.50 20.89 24.45
N ILE A 53 -5.29 21.02 25.51
CA ILE A 53 -6.16 22.17 25.79
C ILE A 53 -6.04 22.43 27.28
#